data_AF-A0AAP2GC03-F1
#
_entry.id   AF-A0AAP2GC03-F1
#
_cell.length_a   1.000
_cell.length_b   1.000
_cell.length_c   1.000
_cell.angle_alpha   90.00
_cell.angle_beta   90.00
_cell.angle_gamma   90.00
#
_symmetry.space_group_name_H-M   'P 1'
#
loop_
_entity.id
_entity.type
_entity.pdbx_description
1 polymer ?
#
loop_
_entity_poly.entity_id
_entity_poly.type
_entity_poly.pdbx_seq_one_letter_code
_entity_poly.pdbx_strand_id
1 'polypeptide(L)'
;MERSTEKTHWTASDVGRLSHFVALTGMYINGPDDKNQIISWISGYEAGRGNRLGFGLNVKLLMRGKYKTPYSNDGWPGQIERYARKNSMSWPVAFRRITIELIGNLAPGDSARKKAAQMLKSRIGSIIDRIHPSGNPWFNDSWIAEWKSLCLVENKWFRTLWSKQEWLAIKAIDTAVQQRKVFKPGTFLPRPELLKLKERYEAATVPPASAP
;
A
#
# COMPACT_ATOMS: atom_id res chain seq x y z
N MET A 1 -21.97 -31.35 -5.36
CA MET A 1 -20.93 -30.71 -6.18
C MET A 1 -19.82 -30.24 -5.25
N GLU A 2 -18.90 -31.16 -4.92
CA GLU A 2 -17.75 -30.87 -4.08
C GLU A 2 -16.83 -29.90 -4.82
N ARG A 3 -16.79 -28.64 -4.38
CA ARG A 3 -15.74 -27.72 -4.83
C ARG A 3 -14.45 -28.21 -4.18
N SER A 4 -13.63 -28.89 -4.98
CA SER A 4 -12.20 -29.05 -4.76
C SER A 4 -11.66 -27.85 -3.99
N THR A 5 -11.10 -28.08 -2.81
CA THR A 5 -10.28 -27.13 -2.07
C THR A 5 -8.98 -26.91 -2.85
N GLU A 6 -9.08 -26.32 -4.04
CA GLU A 6 -7.93 -25.91 -4.83
C GLU A 6 -7.28 -24.78 -4.02
N LYS A 7 -6.16 -25.10 -3.37
CA LYS A 7 -5.40 -24.14 -2.57
C LYS A 7 -5.03 -22.97 -3.49
N THR A 8 -5.58 -21.80 -3.22
CA THR A 8 -5.22 -20.57 -3.93
C THR A 8 -3.71 -20.37 -3.80
N HIS A 9 -2.98 -20.38 -4.91
CA HIS A 9 -1.52 -20.30 -4.88
C HIS A 9 -1.06 -19.07 -5.65
N TRP A 10 -0.63 -18.05 -4.92
CA TRP A 10 -0.01 -16.88 -5.54
C TRP A 10 1.36 -17.27 -6.07
N THR A 11 1.65 -16.92 -7.32
CA THR A 11 3.01 -17.05 -7.87
C THR A 11 3.80 -15.77 -7.64
N ALA A 12 5.13 -15.83 -7.82
CA ALA A 12 5.96 -14.62 -7.79
C ALA A 12 5.54 -13.58 -8.85
N SER A 13 5.01 -14.03 -9.99
CA SER A 13 4.47 -13.17 -11.04
C SER A 13 3.20 -12.45 -10.58
N ASP A 14 2.30 -13.16 -9.89
CA ASP A 14 1.07 -12.58 -9.34
C ASP A 14 1.38 -11.48 -8.32
N VAL A 15 2.33 -11.74 -7.42
CA VAL A 15 2.82 -10.74 -6.45
C VAL A 15 3.39 -9.52 -7.17
N GLY A 16 4.22 -9.72 -8.19
CA GLY A 16 4.81 -8.62 -8.96
C GLY A 16 3.75 -7.74 -9.63
N ARG A 17 2.75 -8.36 -10.28
CA ARG A 17 1.68 -7.65 -10.99
C ARG A 17 0.77 -6.89 -10.02
N LEU A 18 0.35 -7.52 -8.93
CA LEU A 18 -0.48 -6.85 -7.91
C LEU A 18 0.27 -5.71 -7.22
N SER A 19 1.55 -5.90 -6.93
CA SER A 19 2.40 -4.84 -6.35
C SER A 19 2.51 -3.64 -7.30
N HIS A 20 2.72 -3.89 -8.59
CA HIS A 20 2.80 -2.84 -9.61
C HIS A 20 1.47 -2.11 -9.78
N PHE A 21 0.37 -2.85 -9.88
CA PHE A 21 -0.96 -2.29 -10.00
C PHE A 21 -1.34 -1.41 -8.80
N VAL A 22 -1.03 -1.84 -7.58
CA VAL A 22 -1.34 -1.05 -6.37
C VAL A 22 -0.45 0.19 -6.26
N ALA A 23 0.83 0.08 -6.57
CA ALA A 23 1.76 1.21 -6.50
C ALA A 23 1.47 2.27 -7.58
N LEU A 24 0.99 1.84 -8.74
CA LEU A 24 0.88 2.64 -9.98
C LEU A 24 -0.49 2.48 -10.64
N THR A 25 -1.57 2.50 -9.85
CA THR A 25 -2.93 2.23 -10.35
C THR A 25 -3.31 3.11 -11.54
N GLY A 26 -2.95 4.39 -11.52
CA GLY A 26 -3.23 5.33 -12.61
C GLY A 26 -2.56 5.01 -13.95
N MET A 27 -1.59 4.08 -13.99
CA MET A 27 -1.01 3.60 -15.26
C MET A 27 -1.86 2.50 -15.93
N TYR A 28 -2.76 1.86 -15.17
CA TYR A 28 -3.54 0.71 -15.63
C TYR A 28 -4.99 1.05 -15.94
N ILE A 29 -5.49 2.14 -15.38
CA ILE A 29 -6.89 2.56 -15.48
C ILE A 29 -6.97 4.07 -15.71
N ASN A 30 -8.01 4.49 -16.43
CA ASN A 30 -8.24 5.89 -16.76
C ASN A 30 -8.83 6.60 -15.54
N GLY A 31 -7.96 7.26 -14.78
CA GLY A 31 -8.32 7.91 -13.53
C GLY A 31 -7.77 7.10 -12.35
N PRO A 32 -6.77 7.62 -11.62
CA PRO A 32 -6.40 7.01 -10.36
C PRO A 32 -7.64 7.02 -9.46
N ASP A 33 -7.91 5.90 -8.80
CA ASP A 33 -8.93 5.80 -7.75
C ASP A 33 -10.40 5.55 -8.23
N ASP A 34 -10.62 5.16 -9.49
CA ASP A 34 -11.94 4.64 -9.92
C ASP A 34 -12.19 3.21 -9.40
N LYS A 35 -13.14 3.08 -8.47
CA LYS A 35 -13.57 1.81 -7.87
C LYS A 35 -13.96 0.76 -8.92
N ASN A 36 -14.76 1.14 -9.92
CA ASN A 36 -15.28 0.19 -10.91
C ASN A 36 -14.17 -0.29 -11.84
N GLN A 37 -13.27 0.59 -12.25
CA GLN A 37 -12.12 0.18 -13.07
C GLN A 37 -11.14 -0.70 -12.30
N ILE A 38 -10.91 -0.44 -11.01
CA ILE A 38 -10.11 -1.31 -10.15
C ILE A 38 -10.75 -2.71 -10.04
N ILE A 39 -12.07 -2.78 -9.81
CA ILE A 39 -12.80 -4.05 -9.73
C ILE A 39 -12.68 -4.81 -11.05
N SER A 40 -12.95 -4.14 -12.18
CA SER A 40 -12.83 -4.74 -13.51
C SER A 40 -11.43 -5.26 -13.81
N TRP A 41 -10.39 -4.50 -13.46
CA TRP A 41 -8.99 -4.95 -13.64
C TRP A 41 -8.70 -6.21 -12.82
N ILE A 42 -9.07 -6.23 -11.53
CA ILE A 42 -8.85 -7.39 -10.66
C ILE A 42 -9.64 -8.61 -11.13
N SER A 43 -10.91 -8.43 -11.49
CA SER A 43 -11.76 -9.52 -11.99
C SER A 43 -11.25 -10.07 -13.32
N GLY A 44 -10.82 -9.21 -14.24
CA GLY A 44 -10.17 -9.64 -15.49
C GLY A 44 -8.86 -10.38 -15.23
N TYR A 45 -8.06 -9.89 -14.28
CA TYR A 45 -6.81 -10.55 -13.88
C TYR A 45 -7.06 -11.94 -13.27
N GLU A 46 -8.03 -12.07 -12.36
CA GLU A 46 -8.43 -13.36 -11.79
C GLU A 46 -8.96 -14.33 -12.86
N ALA A 47 -9.83 -13.86 -13.75
CA ALA A 47 -10.40 -14.67 -14.83
C ALA A 47 -9.31 -15.17 -15.79
N GLY A 48 -8.36 -14.32 -16.18
CA GLY A 48 -7.21 -14.70 -17.01
C GLY A 48 -6.27 -15.72 -16.35
N ARG A 49 -6.37 -15.90 -15.02
CA ARG A 49 -5.65 -16.93 -14.25
C ARG A 49 -6.51 -18.16 -13.95
N GLY A 50 -7.68 -18.28 -14.59
CA GLY A 50 -8.63 -19.37 -14.34
C GLY A 50 -9.12 -19.39 -12.90
N ASN A 51 -9.25 -18.23 -12.26
CA ASN A 51 -9.61 -18.04 -10.84
C ASN A 51 -8.63 -18.64 -9.81
N ARG A 52 -7.47 -19.15 -10.22
CA ARG A 52 -6.47 -19.75 -9.33
C ARG A 52 -5.80 -18.77 -8.36
N LEU A 53 -5.83 -17.47 -8.69
CA LEU A 53 -5.33 -16.41 -7.81
C LEU A 53 -6.14 -16.33 -6.50
N GLY A 54 -7.46 -16.51 -6.61
CA GLY A 54 -8.40 -16.40 -5.50
C GLY A 54 -8.25 -15.11 -4.68
N PHE A 55 -7.96 -13.98 -5.31
CA PHE A 55 -7.85 -12.67 -4.66
C PHE A 55 -9.13 -12.35 -3.89
N GLY A 56 -10.30 -12.50 -4.51
CA GLY A 56 -11.59 -12.23 -3.84
C GLY A 56 -11.83 -13.11 -2.61
N LEU A 57 -11.41 -14.38 -2.64
CA LEU A 57 -11.48 -15.29 -1.49
C LEU A 57 -10.52 -14.85 -0.39
N ASN A 58 -9.28 -14.51 -0.75
CA ASN A 58 -8.26 -14.08 0.21
C ASN A 58 -8.62 -12.74 0.88
N VAL A 59 -9.22 -11.80 0.16
CA VAL A 59 -9.82 -10.59 0.76
C VAL A 59 -10.88 -10.98 1.79
N LYS A 60 -11.81 -11.87 1.44
CA LYS A 60 -12.87 -12.33 2.35
C LYS A 60 -12.30 -12.95 3.63
N LEU A 61 -11.29 -13.79 3.50
CA LEU A 61 -10.62 -14.42 4.64
C LEU A 61 -9.91 -13.40 5.53
N LEU A 62 -9.17 -12.45 4.94
CA LEU A 62 -8.50 -11.39 5.69
C LEU A 62 -9.51 -10.48 6.42
N MET A 63 -10.59 -10.09 5.73
CA MET A 63 -11.65 -9.25 6.29
C MET A 63 -12.36 -9.90 7.48
N ARG A 64 -12.69 -11.19 7.37
CA ARG A 64 -13.30 -11.96 8.45
C ARG A 64 -12.33 -12.19 9.60
N GLY A 65 -11.11 -12.61 9.29
CA GLY A 65 -10.11 -13.03 10.27
C GLY A 65 -9.55 -11.86 11.08
N LYS A 66 -9.02 -10.85 10.39
CA LYS A 66 -8.31 -9.72 11.01
C LYS A 66 -9.24 -8.56 11.32
N TYR A 67 -10.00 -8.07 10.33
CA TYR A 67 -10.76 -6.83 10.48
C TYR A 67 -12.14 -7.01 11.11
N LYS A 68 -12.55 -8.28 11.32
CA LYS A 68 -13.85 -8.67 11.88
C LYS A 68 -15.02 -8.03 11.12
N THR A 69 -14.86 -7.84 9.80
CA THR A 69 -15.93 -7.32 8.95
C THR A 69 -16.94 -8.45 8.68
N PRO A 70 -18.24 -8.24 8.96
CA PRO A 70 -19.26 -9.26 8.72
C PRO A 70 -19.32 -9.69 7.26
N TYR A 71 -19.69 -10.95 7.04
CA TYR A 71 -20.01 -11.46 5.72
C TYR A 71 -21.21 -10.69 5.14
N SER A 72 -21.20 -10.46 3.83
CA SER A 72 -22.29 -9.85 3.08
C SER A 72 -22.27 -10.40 1.65
N ASN A 73 -23.42 -10.31 0.98
CA ASN A 73 -23.62 -10.79 -0.39
C ASN A 73 -23.02 -9.84 -1.45
N ASP A 74 -22.53 -8.67 -1.04
CA ASP A 74 -21.88 -7.67 -1.92
C ASP A 74 -20.43 -8.00 -2.32
N GLY A 75 -19.96 -9.20 -1.97
CA GLY A 75 -18.65 -9.69 -2.38
C GLY A 75 -17.48 -8.96 -1.72
N TRP A 76 -16.28 -9.18 -2.29
CA TRP A 76 -15.07 -8.52 -1.78
C TRP A 76 -15.11 -6.98 -1.95
N PRO A 77 -15.73 -6.39 -2.99
CA PRO A 77 -15.77 -4.93 -3.12
C PRO A 77 -16.57 -4.27 -2.01
N GLY A 78 -17.73 -4.83 -1.64
CA GLY A 78 -18.55 -4.30 -0.55
C GLY A 78 -17.92 -4.50 0.83
N GLN A 79 -17.16 -5.57 1.04
CA GLN A 79 -16.36 -5.73 2.26
C GLN A 79 -15.29 -4.65 2.42
N ILE A 80 -14.57 -4.33 1.33
CA ILE A 80 -13.61 -3.21 1.32
C ILE A 80 -14.33 -1.89 1.59
N GLU A 81 -15.52 -1.68 1.05
CA GLU A 81 -16.32 -0.47 1.28
C GLU A 81 -16.72 -0.29 2.74
N ARG A 82 -17.19 -1.36 3.39
CA ARG A 82 -17.48 -1.33 4.84
C ARG A 82 -16.24 -1.06 5.66
N TYR A 83 -15.11 -1.67 5.31
CA TYR A 83 -13.82 -1.40 5.95
C TYR A 83 -13.39 0.06 5.76
N ALA A 84 -13.51 0.59 4.55
CA ALA A 84 -13.17 1.97 4.22
C ALA A 84 -14.00 2.96 5.04
N ARG A 85 -15.32 2.76 5.09
CA ARG A 85 -16.24 3.58 5.88
C ARG A 85 -15.95 3.53 7.38
N LYS A 86 -15.70 2.32 7.93
CA LYS A 86 -15.35 2.14 9.35
C LYS A 86 -14.07 2.90 9.74
N ASN A 87 -13.14 3.07 8.81
CA ASN A 87 -11.84 3.72 9.06
C ASN A 87 -11.74 5.12 8.44
N SER A 88 -12.86 5.73 8.03
CA SER A 88 -12.92 7.07 7.43
C SER A 88 -11.89 7.29 6.32
N MET A 89 -11.78 6.33 5.39
CA MET A 89 -10.93 6.41 4.20
C MET A 89 -11.73 6.13 2.93
N SER A 90 -11.20 6.55 1.78
CA SER A 90 -11.82 6.24 0.49
C SER A 90 -11.66 4.74 0.16
N TRP A 91 -12.57 4.24 -0.67
CA TRP A 91 -12.53 2.84 -1.13
C TRP A 91 -11.18 2.47 -1.79
N PRO A 92 -10.59 3.30 -2.68
CA PRO A 92 -9.31 3.00 -3.33
C PRO A 92 -8.14 2.93 -2.33
N VAL A 93 -8.12 3.80 -1.33
CA VAL A 93 -7.12 3.77 -0.24
C VAL A 93 -7.22 2.45 0.53
N ALA A 94 -8.44 2.05 0.89
CA ALA A 94 -8.69 0.77 1.55
C ALA A 94 -8.27 -0.42 0.67
N PHE A 95 -8.62 -0.42 -0.62
CA PHE A 95 -8.25 -1.48 -1.55
C PHE A 95 -6.74 -1.68 -1.65
N ARG A 96 -5.97 -0.60 -1.84
CA ARG A 96 -4.50 -0.66 -1.91
C ARG A 96 -3.92 -1.22 -0.61
N ARG A 97 -4.39 -0.72 0.53
CA ARG A 97 -3.96 -1.14 1.88
C ARG A 97 -4.16 -2.64 2.08
N ILE A 98 -5.35 -3.14 1.76
CA ILE A 98 -5.72 -4.56 1.89
C ILE A 98 -4.89 -5.43 0.94
N THR A 99 -4.67 -4.98 -0.29
CA THR A 99 -3.91 -5.74 -1.28
C THR A 99 -2.44 -5.87 -0.88
N ILE A 100 -1.80 -4.81 -0.37
CA ILE A 100 -0.43 -4.88 0.15
C ILE A 100 -0.34 -5.84 1.33
N GLU A 101 -1.34 -5.83 2.21
CA GLU A 101 -1.37 -6.77 3.31
C GLU A 101 -1.50 -8.22 2.84
N LEU A 102 -2.34 -8.49 1.84
CA LEU A 102 -2.42 -9.82 1.21
C LEU A 102 -1.09 -10.23 0.58
N ILE A 103 -0.40 -9.32 -0.11
CA ILE A 103 0.94 -9.57 -0.66
C ILE A 103 1.92 -9.98 0.47
N GLY A 104 1.95 -9.24 1.57
CA GLY A 104 2.80 -9.55 2.71
C GLY A 104 2.51 -10.93 3.33
N ASN A 105 1.24 -11.33 3.34
CA ASN A 105 0.81 -12.60 3.94
C ASN A 105 0.98 -13.80 2.99
N LEU A 106 0.81 -13.61 1.68
CA LEU A 106 0.65 -14.70 0.70
C LEU A 106 1.81 -14.83 -0.30
N ALA A 107 2.75 -13.87 -0.34
CA ALA A 107 3.84 -13.93 -1.30
C ALA A 107 4.70 -15.20 -1.12
N PRO A 108 4.91 -15.99 -2.20
CA PRO A 108 5.64 -17.25 -2.12
C PRO A 108 7.16 -17.02 -2.07
N GLY A 109 7.79 -17.51 -1.02
CA GLY A 109 9.24 -17.45 -0.84
C GLY A 109 9.80 -16.03 -0.68
N ASP A 110 11.11 -15.96 -0.39
CA ASP A 110 11.77 -14.71 -0.05
C ASP A 110 11.96 -13.79 -1.27
N SER A 111 12.18 -14.36 -2.46
CA SER A 111 12.40 -13.59 -3.68
C SER A 111 11.19 -12.74 -4.06
N ALA A 112 9.98 -13.32 -4.05
CA ALA A 112 8.75 -12.57 -4.34
C ALA A 112 8.49 -11.46 -3.31
N ARG A 113 8.74 -11.76 -2.03
CA ARG A 113 8.62 -10.79 -0.93
C ARG A 113 9.61 -9.64 -1.07
N LYS A 114 10.87 -9.92 -1.43
CA LYS A 114 11.91 -8.90 -1.68
C LYS A 114 11.50 -7.97 -2.83
N LYS A 115 10.96 -8.51 -3.93
CA LYS A 115 10.49 -7.71 -5.06
C LYS A 115 9.32 -6.79 -4.66
N ALA A 116 8.31 -7.32 -3.97
CA ALA A 116 7.21 -6.52 -3.45
C ALA A 116 7.69 -5.44 -2.48
N ALA A 117 8.63 -5.79 -1.59
CA ALA A 117 9.23 -4.87 -0.64
C ALA A 117 9.98 -3.73 -1.34
N GLN A 118 10.79 -4.04 -2.37
CA GLN A 118 11.52 -3.02 -3.13
C GLN A 118 10.58 -2.02 -3.80
N MET A 119 9.49 -2.50 -4.40
CA MET A 119 8.50 -1.62 -5.02
C MET A 119 7.80 -0.73 -3.99
N LEU A 120 7.40 -1.31 -2.86
CA LEU A 120 6.75 -0.57 -1.78
C LEU A 120 7.70 0.48 -1.17
N LYS A 121 8.98 0.12 -0.97
CA LYS A 121 10.03 1.05 -0.52
C LYS A 121 10.23 2.20 -1.49
N SER A 122 10.40 1.91 -2.78
CA SER A 122 10.57 2.93 -3.81
C SER A 122 9.39 3.88 -3.83
N ARG A 123 8.16 3.35 -3.76
CA ARG A 123 6.96 4.19 -3.75
C ARG A 123 6.87 5.05 -2.50
N ILE A 124 7.10 4.49 -1.32
CA ILE A 124 7.10 5.26 -0.07
C ILE A 124 8.22 6.30 -0.06
N GLY A 125 9.41 5.98 -0.59
CA GLY A 125 10.48 6.92 -0.83
C GLY A 125 10.00 8.13 -1.64
N SER A 126 9.35 7.89 -2.79
CA SER A 126 8.78 8.99 -3.60
C SER A 126 7.72 9.83 -2.87
N ILE A 127 7.00 9.23 -1.91
CA ILE A 127 6.05 9.97 -1.06
C ILE A 127 6.82 10.87 -0.08
N ILE A 128 7.89 10.34 0.53
CA ILE A 128 8.76 11.05 1.47
C ILE A 128 9.55 12.16 0.76
N ASP A 129 10.01 11.97 -0.47
CA ASP A 129 10.79 12.97 -1.21
C ASP A 129 9.98 14.24 -1.49
N ARG A 130 8.65 14.10 -1.61
CA ARG A 130 7.71 15.23 -1.74
C ARG A 130 7.60 16.07 -0.46
N ILE A 131 8.13 15.62 0.68
CA ILE A 131 8.19 16.39 1.92
C ILE A 131 9.11 17.59 1.71
N HIS A 132 8.54 18.78 1.72
CA HIS A 132 9.27 20.02 1.52
C HIS A 132 9.63 20.69 2.85
N PRO A 133 10.91 21.09 3.08
CA PRO A 133 11.35 21.72 4.32
C PRO A 133 10.61 23.02 4.66
N SER A 134 10.22 23.79 3.63
CA SER A 134 9.51 25.07 3.82
C SER A 134 8.01 24.94 4.15
N GLY A 135 7.50 23.73 4.39
CA GLY A 135 6.08 23.53 4.75
C GLY A 135 5.08 23.74 3.61
N ASN A 136 5.55 23.93 2.37
CA ASN A 136 4.73 23.96 1.14
C ASN A 136 3.77 22.76 1.06
N PRO A 137 2.70 22.79 0.23
CA PRO A 137 1.46 21.99 0.41
C PRO A 137 1.58 20.48 0.14
N TRP A 138 2.72 19.85 0.43
CA TRP A 138 2.91 18.41 0.38
C TRP A 138 2.01 17.67 1.37
N PHE A 139 1.73 18.24 2.56
CA PHE A 139 0.86 17.62 3.56
C PHE A 139 -0.62 17.94 3.32
N ASN A 140 -1.12 17.50 2.17
CA ASN A 140 -2.52 17.64 1.76
C ASN A 140 -3.26 16.29 1.78
N ASP A 141 -4.57 16.33 1.52
CA ASP A 141 -5.45 15.16 1.58
C ASP A 141 -5.04 14.05 0.62
N SER A 142 -4.56 14.41 -0.58
CA SER A 142 -4.08 13.45 -1.58
C SER A 142 -2.82 12.73 -1.09
N TRP A 143 -1.85 13.46 -0.55
CA TRP A 143 -0.62 12.88 -0.01
C TRP A 143 -0.92 11.99 1.20
N ILE A 144 -1.80 12.42 2.10
CA ILE A 144 -2.24 11.64 3.27
C ILE A 144 -2.95 10.36 2.85
N ALA A 145 -3.85 10.45 1.85
CA ALA A 145 -4.54 9.29 1.29
C ALA A 145 -3.54 8.28 0.72
N GLU A 146 -2.56 8.76 -0.03
CA GLU A 146 -1.49 7.94 -0.60
C GLU A 146 -0.65 7.27 0.51
N TRP A 147 -0.23 8.03 1.52
CA TRP A 147 0.47 7.50 2.70
C TRP A 147 -0.34 6.40 3.39
N LYS A 148 -1.60 6.66 3.74
CA LYS A 148 -2.48 5.67 4.40
C LYS A 148 -2.71 4.41 3.57
N SER A 149 -2.65 4.53 2.25
CA SER A 149 -2.86 3.42 1.32
C SER A 149 -1.67 2.46 1.26
N LEU A 150 -0.44 2.94 1.50
CA LEU A 150 0.79 2.16 1.36
C LEU A 150 1.47 1.82 2.70
N CYS A 151 1.33 2.69 3.72
CA CYS A 151 2.02 2.54 4.99
C CYS A 151 1.20 1.71 5.99
N LEU A 152 1.62 0.46 6.18
CA LEU A 152 1.00 -0.52 7.09
C LEU A 152 1.75 -0.61 8.42
N VAL A 153 1.81 0.48 9.19
CA VAL A 153 2.66 0.58 10.40
C VAL A 153 2.35 -0.50 11.46
N GLU A 154 1.11 -1.00 11.50
CA GLU A 154 0.67 -2.05 12.41
C GLU A 154 1.03 -3.47 11.93
N ASN A 155 1.49 -3.63 10.68
CA ASN A 155 1.76 -4.93 10.08
C ASN A 155 3.19 -5.40 10.39
N LYS A 156 3.31 -6.62 10.95
CA LYS A 156 4.61 -7.21 11.33
C LYS A 156 5.54 -7.40 10.13
N TRP A 157 5.03 -7.88 8.99
CA TRP A 157 5.85 -8.01 7.78
C TRP A 157 6.32 -6.64 7.29
N PHE A 158 5.43 -5.64 7.25
CA PHE A 158 5.81 -4.27 6.87
C PHE A 158 6.94 -3.71 7.73
N ARG A 159 6.92 -3.95 9.05
CA ARG A 159 8.02 -3.56 9.96
C ARG A 159 9.37 -4.15 9.52
N THR A 160 9.40 -5.40 9.07
CA THR A 160 10.66 -6.09 8.69
C THR A 160 11.32 -5.48 7.46
N LEU A 161 10.60 -4.66 6.68
CA LEU A 161 11.15 -4.02 5.51
C LEU A 161 12.17 -2.93 5.88
N TRP A 162 12.08 -2.35 7.08
CA TRP A 162 12.79 -1.11 7.43
C TRP A 162 13.89 -1.36 8.46
N SER A 163 15.02 -0.68 8.30
CA SER A 163 16.02 -0.56 9.35
C SER A 163 15.42 0.11 10.60
N LYS A 164 16.12 0.03 11.74
CA LYS A 164 15.66 0.68 12.99
C LYS A 164 15.44 2.18 12.81
N GLN A 165 16.33 2.86 12.10
CA GLN A 165 16.27 4.31 11.87
C GLN A 165 15.14 4.69 10.90
N GLU A 166 15.04 4.01 9.75
CA GLU A 166 13.93 4.23 8.80
C GLU A 166 12.57 4.02 9.47
N TRP A 167 12.45 3.00 10.31
CA TRP A 167 11.21 2.71 11.02
C TRP A 167 10.79 3.82 12.00
N LEU A 168 11.75 4.44 12.70
CA LEU A 168 11.45 5.56 13.60
C LEU A 168 10.87 6.74 12.83
N ALA A 169 11.45 7.05 11.67
CA ALA A 169 10.96 8.13 10.81
C ALA A 169 9.57 7.80 10.21
N ILE A 170 9.34 6.56 9.73
CA ILE A 170 8.02 6.12 9.26
C ILE A 170 6.97 6.24 10.35
N LYS A 171 7.29 5.82 11.59
CA LYS A 171 6.37 5.99 12.73
C LYS A 171 6.12 7.46 13.06
N ALA A 172 7.11 8.33 12.94
CA ALA A 172 6.95 9.75 13.17
C ALA A 172 6.00 10.38 12.14
N ILE A 173 6.14 10.04 10.85
CA ILE A 173 5.22 10.47 9.79
C ILE A 173 3.81 9.94 10.06
N ASP A 174 3.68 8.64 10.33
CA ASP A 174 2.38 8.02 10.56
C ASP A 174 1.66 8.65 11.76
N THR A 175 2.40 8.93 12.83
CA THR A 175 1.89 9.67 14.00
C THR A 175 1.36 11.05 13.59
N ALA A 176 2.12 11.81 12.79
CA ALA A 176 1.66 13.10 12.28
C ALA A 176 0.40 12.98 11.40
N VAL A 177 0.32 11.96 10.55
CA VAL A 177 -0.84 11.65 9.72
C VAL A 177 -2.08 11.31 10.55
N GLN A 178 -1.92 10.57 11.66
CA GLN A 178 -3.04 10.29 12.57
C GLN A 178 -3.47 11.54 13.37
N GLN A 179 -2.53 12.44 13.68
CA GLN A 179 -2.76 13.68 14.42
C GLN A 179 -3.30 14.84 13.57
N ARG A 180 -3.78 14.57 12.34
CA ARG A 180 -4.26 15.56 11.35
C ARG A 180 -5.14 16.70 11.91
N LYS A 181 -5.85 16.49 13.02
CA LYS A 181 -6.65 17.53 13.71
C LYS A 181 -5.85 18.79 14.13
N VAL A 182 -4.52 18.75 14.13
CA VAL A 182 -3.66 19.83 14.69
C VAL A 182 -3.04 20.74 13.63
N PHE A 183 -3.02 20.36 12.34
CA PHE A 183 -2.19 21.05 11.35
C PHE A 183 -3.03 21.75 10.26
N LYS A 184 -2.83 23.07 10.11
CA LYS A 184 -3.31 23.81 8.94
C LYS A 184 -2.39 23.46 7.74
N PRO A 185 -2.92 23.43 6.50
CA PRO A 185 -2.07 23.39 5.31
C PRO A 185 -1.03 24.51 5.39
N GLY A 186 0.26 24.19 5.21
CA GLY A 186 1.35 25.18 5.29
C GLY A 186 2.12 25.26 6.61
N THR A 187 1.67 24.61 7.70
CA THR A 187 2.28 24.79 9.04
C THR A 187 3.05 23.57 9.57
N PHE A 188 3.15 22.49 8.81
CA PHE A 188 3.92 21.31 9.24
C PHE A 188 5.37 21.45 8.78
N LEU A 189 6.23 21.94 9.67
CA LEU A 189 7.67 21.87 9.48
C LEU A 189 8.15 20.43 9.72
N PRO A 190 8.85 19.79 8.77
CA PRO A 190 9.38 18.45 8.97
C PRO A 190 10.34 18.44 10.16
N ARG A 191 10.23 17.43 11.03
CA ARG A 191 11.19 17.26 12.12
C ARG A 191 12.59 16.97 11.54
N PRO A 192 13.70 17.33 12.23
CA PRO A 192 15.06 17.07 11.75
C PRO A 192 15.32 15.60 11.38
N GLU A 193 14.71 14.65 12.07
CA GLU A 193 14.83 13.21 11.79
C GLU A 193 14.22 12.82 10.44
N LEU A 194 13.17 13.53 10.03
CA LEU A 194 12.52 13.34 8.73
C LEU A 194 13.37 13.90 7.59
N LEU A 195 14.02 15.05 7.81
CA LEU A 195 14.94 15.64 6.85
C LEU A 195 16.19 14.76 6.67
N LYS A 196 16.75 14.22 7.77
CA LYS A 196 17.86 13.25 7.71
C LYS A 196 17.50 11.95 6.97
N LEU A 197 16.24 11.51 7.04
CA LEU A 197 15.78 10.37 6.26
C LEU A 197 15.74 10.72 4.76
N LYS A 198 15.20 11.89 4.41
CA LYS A 198 15.14 12.39 3.04
C LYS A 198 16.53 12.48 2.41
N GLU A 199 17.49 13.11 3.10
CA GLU A 199 18.90 13.22 2.66
C GLU A 199 19.52 11.85 2.33
N ARG A 200 19.16 10.81 3.08
CA ARG A 200 19.65 9.44 2.82
C ARG A 200 19.01 8.78 1.61
N TYR A 201 17.71 9.03 1.37
CA TYR A 201 17.05 8.52 0.17
C TYR A 201 17.57 9.22 -1.08
N GLU A 202 17.79 10.54 -1.01
CA GLU A 202 18.43 11.32 -2.08
C GLU A 202 19.85 10.80 -2.38
N ALA A 203 20.68 10.58 -1.34
CA ALA A 203 22.04 10.05 -1.49
C ALA A 203 22.09 8.60 -2.03
N ALA A 204 21.05 7.79 -1.79
CA ALA A 204 20.95 6.43 -2.33
C ALA A 204 20.45 6.38 -3.78
N THR A 205 19.84 7.47 -4.28
CA THR A 205 19.31 7.56 -5.65
C THR A 205 20.25 8.24 -6.65
N VAL A 206 21.31 8.93 -6.18
CA VAL A 206 22.33 9.52 -7.05
C VAL A 206 23.44 8.48 -7.24
N PRO A 207 23.69 7.99 -8.48
CA PRO A 207 24.88 7.18 -8.74
C PRO A 207 26.13 7.98 -8.35
N PRO A 208 27.17 7.36 -7.78
CA PRO A 208 28.42 8.08 -7.56
C PRO A 208 28.84 8.70 -8.89
N ALA A 209 29.07 10.01 -8.88
CA ALA A 209 29.56 10.74 -10.05
C ALA A 209 30.74 9.94 -10.61
N SER A 210 30.62 9.49 -11.86
CA SER A 210 31.71 8.86 -12.58
C SER A 210 32.89 9.83 -12.52
N ALA A 211 33.91 9.45 -11.75
CA ALA A 211 35.13 10.22 -11.61
C ALA A 211 35.76 10.42 -13.00
N PRO A 212 36.31 11.62 -13.28
CA PRO A 212 36.94 11.91 -14.57
C PRO A 212 38.14 11.00 -14.87
#